data_AF-A0AAD5DRW1-F1
#
_entry.id   AF-A0AAD5DRW1-F1
#
_cell.length_a   1.000
_cell.length_b   1.000
_cell.length_c   1.000
_cell.angle_alpha   90.00
_cell.angle_beta   90.00
_cell.angle_gamma   90.00
#
_symmetry.space_group_name_H-M   'P 1'
#
loop_
_entity.id
_entity.type
_entity.pdbx_description
1 polymer ?
#
loop_
_entity_poly.entity_id
_entity_poly.type
_entity_poly.pdbx_seq_one_letter_code
_entity_poly.pdbx_strand_id
1 'polypeptide(L)'
;MAPRRAPATEQQRPPRPPAKAPEKQSKRVLALCYVAIPLAICAFLLGCGGMAVLMDEPERAHWYSRTQFADTWRWLTQKNPFYVTMCVNGGMVVTLMLSTRLWEHRKALQAEAAAAKQAKTK
;
A
#
# COMPACT_ATOMS: atom_id res chain seq x y z
N MET A 1 -50.73 -2.57 -25.98
CA MET A 1 -49.91 -1.34 -25.90
C MET A 1 -48.76 -1.63 -24.94
N ALA A 2 -47.60 -2.00 -25.45
CA ALA A 2 -46.42 -2.32 -24.64
C ALA A 2 -45.29 -1.34 -25.03
N PRO A 3 -44.67 -0.62 -24.09
CA PRO A 3 -43.61 0.31 -24.44
C PRO A 3 -42.32 -0.45 -24.79
N ARG A 4 -41.84 -0.21 -26.01
CA ARG A 4 -40.51 -0.57 -26.52
C ARG A 4 -39.44 -0.09 -25.53
N ARG A 5 -38.58 -1.01 -25.05
CA ARG A 5 -37.35 -0.66 -24.33
C ARG A 5 -36.43 0.16 -25.24
N ALA A 6 -35.98 1.31 -24.74
CA ALA A 6 -35.00 2.16 -25.40
C ALA A 6 -33.64 1.43 -25.52
N PRO A 7 -32.82 1.75 -26.55
CA PRO A 7 -31.52 1.13 -26.74
C PRO A 7 -30.53 1.58 -25.66
N ALA A 8 -29.68 0.64 -25.24
CA ALA A 8 -28.63 0.85 -24.26
C ALA A 8 -27.64 1.91 -24.78
N THR A 9 -27.48 3.00 -24.03
CA THR A 9 -26.46 4.00 -24.26
C THR A 9 -25.09 3.32 -24.10
N GLU A 10 -24.32 3.22 -25.18
CA GLU A 10 -22.90 2.89 -25.10
C GLU A 10 -22.24 3.93 -24.18
N GLN A 11 -21.91 3.49 -22.97
CA GLN A 11 -21.23 4.29 -21.98
C GLN A 11 -19.80 4.48 -22.48
N GLN A 12 -19.63 5.55 -23.28
CA GLN A 12 -18.37 5.98 -23.87
C GLN A 12 -17.36 6.17 -22.73
N ARG A 13 -16.49 5.18 -22.58
CA ARG A 13 -15.44 5.18 -21.57
C ARG A 13 -14.60 6.45 -21.80
N PRO A 14 -14.43 7.32 -20.81
CA PRO A 14 -13.63 8.52 -21.00
C PRO A 14 -12.23 8.13 -21.50
N PRO A 15 -11.66 8.87 -22.47
CA PRO A 15 -10.34 8.58 -22.99
C PRO A 15 -9.35 8.54 -21.82
N ARG A 16 -8.58 7.45 -21.73
CA ARG A 16 -7.55 7.31 -20.70
C ARG A 16 -6.62 8.51 -20.80
N PRO A 17 -6.36 9.26 -19.71
CA PRO A 17 -5.41 10.35 -19.76
C PRO A 17 -4.06 9.80 -20.25
N PRO A 18 -3.30 10.59 -21.04
CA PRO A 18 -1.99 10.17 -21.53
C PRO A 18 -1.13 9.78 -20.33
N ALA A 19 -0.55 8.59 -20.37
CA ALA A 19 0.32 8.10 -19.31
C ALA A 19 1.46 9.12 -19.15
N LYS A 20 1.50 9.82 -18.00
CA LYS A 20 2.60 10.73 -17.68
C LYS A 20 3.90 9.95 -17.83
N ALA A 21 4.87 10.55 -18.54
CA ALA A 21 6.19 9.95 -18.69
C ALA A 21 6.76 9.67 -17.28
N PRO A 22 7.32 8.47 -17.04
CA PRO A 22 7.79 8.11 -15.72
C PRO A 22 8.95 9.04 -15.30
N GLU A 23 8.71 9.89 -14.30
CA GLU A 23 9.72 10.84 -13.81
C GLU A 23 10.74 10.17 -12.89
N LYS A 24 12.01 10.53 -13.06
CA LYS A 24 13.10 10.02 -12.25
C LYS A 24 13.05 10.64 -10.86
N GLN A 25 12.75 9.82 -9.87
CA GLN A 25 12.81 10.25 -8.47
C GLN A 25 14.23 10.60 -8.02
N SER A 26 14.33 11.60 -7.14
CA SER A 26 15.58 12.01 -6.50
C SER A 26 16.18 10.86 -5.67
N LYS A 27 17.52 10.77 -5.63
CA LYS A 27 18.27 9.78 -4.84
C LYS A 27 17.85 9.78 -3.36
N ARG A 28 17.50 10.95 -2.81
CA ARG A 28 17.02 11.08 -1.42
C ARG A 28 15.67 10.41 -1.21
N VAL A 29 14.75 10.57 -2.16
CA VAL A 29 13.43 9.94 -2.12
C VAL A 29 13.57 8.42 -2.23
N LEU A 30 14.48 7.94 -3.09
CA LEU A 30 14.74 6.51 -3.23
C LEU A 30 15.30 5.90 -1.95
N ALA A 31 16.30 6.54 -1.33
CA ALA A 31 16.86 6.10 -0.05
C ALA A 31 15.79 6.06 1.05
N LEU A 32 14.93 7.08 1.10
CA LEU A 32 13.80 7.12 2.02
C LEU A 32 12.82 5.97 1.77
N CYS A 33 12.48 5.67 0.51
CA CYS A 33 11.63 4.52 0.19
C CYS A 33 12.24 3.20 0.68
N TYR A 34 13.55 2.98 0.50
CA TYR A 34 14.22 1.75 0.94
C TYR A 34 14.20 1.54 2.45
N VAL A 35 14.20 2.62 3.24
CA VAL A 35 14.14 2.54 4.71
C VAL A 35 12.69 2.55 5.21
N ALA A 36 11.82 3.38 4.62
CA ALA A 36 10.46 3.56 5.09
C ALA A 36 9.55 2.37 4.74
N ILE A 37 9.77 1.66 3.63
CA ILE A 37 8.99 0.45 3.28
C ILE A 37 9.13 -0.65 4.33
N PRO A 38 10.34 -1.13 4.71
CA PRO A 38 10.45 -2.18 5.72
C PRO A 38 9.88 -1.73 7.06
N LEU A 39 10.06 -0.46 7.46
CA LEU A 39 9.43 0.09 8.66
C LEU A 39 7.90 0.06 8.59
N ALA A 40 7.32 0.44 7.45
CA ALA A 40 5.87 0.40 7.24
C ALA A 40 5.31 -1.03 7.23
N ILE A 41 6.06 -1.99 6.69
CA ILE A 41 5.71 -3.42 6.73
C ILE A 41 5.77 -3.94 8.18
N CYS A 42 6.81 -3.60 8.94
CA CYS A 42 6.90 -3.98 10.35
C CYS A 42 5.72 -3.40 11.15
N ALA A 43 5.39 -2.12 10.95
CA ALA A 43 4.22 -1.49 11.58
C ALA A 43 2.91 -2.19 11.18
N PHE A 44 2.75 -2.54 9.91
CA PHE A 44 1.59 -3.30 9.43
C PHE A 44 1.47 -4.66 10.12
N LEU A 45 2.55 -5.44 10.18
CA LEU A 45 2.57 -6.76 10.81
C LEU A 45 2.29 -6.69 12.32
N LEU A 46 2.86 -5.69 13.00
CA LEU A 46 2.54 -5.40 14.41
C LEU A 46 1.05 -5.10 14.57
N GLY A 47 0.47 -4.29 13.67
CA GLY A 47 -0.96 -4.01 13.63
C GLY A 47 -1.81 -5.26 13.43
N CYS A 48 -1.44 -6.14 12.51
CA CYS A 48 -2.15 -7.41 12.27
C CYS A 48 -2.08 -8.34 13.49
N GLY A 49 -0.89 -8.50 14.09
CA GLY A 49 -0.72 -9.30 15.30
C GLY A 49 -1.54 -8.73 16.46
N GLY A 50 -1.55 -7.40 16.60
CA GLY A 50 -2.36 -6.71 17.58
C GLY A 50 -3.87 -6.86 17.37
N MET A 51 -4.33 -6.82 16.12
CA MET A 51 -5.73 -7.09 15.76
C MET A 51 -6.12 -8.53 16.13
N ALA A 52 -5.24 -9.51 15.85
CA ALA A 52 -5.48 -10.91 16.22
C ALA A 52 -5.62 -11.09 17.74
N VAL A 53 -4.79 -10.41 18.54
CA VAL A 53 -4.90 -10.39 20.00
C VAL A 53 -6.26 -9.85 20.47
N LEU A 54 -6.74 -8.77 19.85
CA LEU A 54 -8.02 -8.16 20.21
C LEU A 54 -9.23 -9.00 19.73
N MET A 55 -9.11 -9.73 18.63
CA MET A 55 -10.16 -10.62 18.14
C MET A 55 -10.30 -11.89 18.98
N ASP A 56 -9.26 -12.29 19.70
CA ASP A 56 -9.26 -13.44 20.62
C ASP A 56 -9.84 -13.07 22.01
N GLU A 57 -10.31 -11.84 22.20
CA GLU A 57 -10.90 -11.38 23.45
C GLU A 57 -12.43 -11.59 23.45
N PRO A 58 -13.03 -12.05 24.57
CA PRO A 58 -12.46 -12.21 25.92
C PRO A 58 -11.81 -13.58 26.21
N GLU A 59 -11.94 -14.56 25.32
CA GLU A 59 -11.64 -15.98 25.61
C GLU A 59 -10.14 -16.24 25.85
N ARG A 60 -9.25 -15.46 25.22
CA ARG A 60 -7.78 -15.64 25.29
C ARG A 60 -7.38 -17.10 25.09
N ALA A 61 -8.06 -17.75 24.15
CA ALA A 61 -7.96 -19.17 23.88
C ALA A 61 -6.59 -19.49 23.27
N HIS A 62 -5.98 -18.54 22.55
CA HIS A 62 -4.76 -18.77 21.82
C HIS A 62 -3.50 -18.41 22.61
N TRP A 63 -2.40 -19.12 22.32
CA TRP A 63 -1.11 -18.92 22.98
C TRP A 63 -0.55 -17.51 22.78
N TYR A 64 -0.75 -16.91 21.60
CA TYR A 64 -0.23 -15.58 21.25
C TYR A 64 -0.87 -14.46 22.08
N SER A 65 -2.11 -14.66 22.53
CA SER A 65 -2.87 -13.72 23.36
C SER A 65 -2.40 -13.67 24.81
N ARG A 66 -1.46 -14.54 25.20
CA ARG A 66 -0.88 -14.60 26.57
C ARG A 66 0.57 -14.12 26.62
N THR A 67 1.05 -13.52 25.54
CA THR A 67 2.43 -13.02 25.43
C THR A 67 2.55 -11.60 25.99
N GLN A 68 3.78 -11.22 26.37
CA GLN A 68 4.10 -9.84 26.78
C GLN A 68 3.75 -8.81 25.69
N PHE A 69 3.83 -9.22 24.42
CA PHE A 69 3.37 -8.41 23.30
C PHE A 69 1.86 -8.13 23.39
N ALA A 70 1.04 -9.17 23.61
CA ALA A 70 -0.40 -9.02 23.72
C ALA A 70 -0.80 -8.08 24.87
N ASP A 71 -0.14 -8.20 26.03
CA ASP A 71 -0.40 -7.32 27.18
C ASP A 71 0.01 -5.86 26.90
N THR A 72 1.17 -5.66 26.29
CA THR A 72 1.62 -4.34 25.85
C THR A 72 0.66 -3.73 24.82
N TRP A 73 0.21 -4.55 23.86
CA TRP A 73 -0.69 -4.11 22.81
C TRP A 73 -2.05 -3.69 23.37
N ARG A 74 -2.64 -4.52 24.25
CA ARG A 74 -3.88 -4.18 24.97
C ARG A 74 -3.77 -2.87 25.72
N TRP A 75 -2.68 -2.69 26.48
CA TRP A 75 -2.43 -1.46 27.21
C TRP A 75 -2.34 -0.25 26.28
N LEU A 76 -1.67 -0.40 25.12
CA LEU A 76 -1.57 0.64 24.11
C LEU A 76 -2.95 1.00 23.55
N THR A 77 -3.77 -0.01 23.23
CA THR A 77 -5.10 0.18 22.63
C THR A 77 -6.14 0.68 23.63
N GLN A 78 -5.99 0.36 24.91
CA GLN A 78 -6.80 0.96 25.98
C GLN A 78 -6.57 2.46 26.10
N LYS A 79 -5.32 2.91 25.87
CA LYS A 79 -5.00 4.35 25.84
C LYS A 79 -5.53 5.04 24.59
N ASN A 80 -5.38 4.38 23.43
CA ASN A 80 -5.92 4.90 22.18
C ASN A 80 -6.26 3.75 21.22
N PRO A 81 -7.55 3.53 20.92
CA PRO A 81 -7.96 2.45 20.02
C PRO A 81 -7.50 2.68 18.57
N PHE A 82 -7.16 3.91 18.18
CA PHE A 82 -6.70 4.23 16.83
C PHE A 82 -5.33 3.66 16.50
N TYR A 83 -4.53 3.18 17.47
CA TYR A 83 -3.22 2.59 17.20
C TYR A 83 -3.31 1.38 16.26
N VAL A 84 -4.34 0.55 16.41
CA VAL A 84 -4.54 -0.62 15.53
C VAL A 84 -4.78 -0.17 14.10
N THR A 85 -5.75 0.74 13.91
CA THR A 85 -6.09 1.31 12.62
C THR A 85 -4.90 2.03 11.99
N MET A 86 -4.11 2.77 12.77
CA MET A 86 -2.92 3.47 12.30
C MET A 86 -1.84 2.49 11.83
N CYS A 87 -1.60 1.42 12.57
CA CYS A 87 -0.60 0.41 12.20
C CYS A 87 -1.03 -0.38 10.97
N VAL A 88 -2.28 -0.86 10.94
CA VAL A 88 -2.82 -1.66 9.82
C VAL A 88 -3.02 -0.79 8.58
N ASN A 89 -3.87 0.25 8.65
CA ASN A 89 -4.18 1.04 7.47
C ASN A 89 -3.00 1.95 7.07
N GLY A 90 -2.36 2.60 8.04
CA GLY A 90 -1.20 3.45 7.77
C GLY A 90 -0.02 2.67 7.22
N GLY A 91 0.32 1.53 7.84
CA GLY A 91 1.38 0.65 7.36
C GLY A 91 1.12 0.14 5.94
N MET A 92 -0.10 -0.31 5.65
CA MET A 92 -0.50 -0.77 4.32
C MET A 92 -0.44 0.35 3.27
N VAL A 93 -1.06 1.50 3.55
CA VAL A 93 -1.11 2.63 2.60
C VAL A 93 0.29 3.18 2.30
N VAL A 94 1.12 3.37 3.32
CA VAL A 94 2.50 3.85 3.14
C VAL A 94 3.31 2.84 2.35
N THR A 95 3.18 1.55 2.65
CA THR A 95 3.88 0.49 1.89
C THR A 95 3.48 0.50 0.42
N LEU A 96 2.18 0.57 0.12
CA LEU A 96 1.68 0.60 -1.25
C LEU A 96 2.14 1.86 -2.00
N MET A 97 2.02 3.02 -1.36
CA MET A 97 2.41 4.30 -1.95
C MET A 97 3.92 4.36 -2.25
N LEU A 98 4.77 3.90 -1.35
CA LEU A 98 6.22 3.90 -1.58
C LEU A 98 6.63 2.83 -2.60
N SER A 99 5.94 1.69 -2.63
CA SER A 99 6.18 0.64 -3.62
C SER A 99 5.82 1.08 -5.03
N THR A 100 4.71 1.79 -5.22
CA THR A 100 4.35 2.35 -6.54
C THR A 100 5.38 3.39 -6.98
N ARG A 101 5.89 4.22 -6.06
CA ARG A 101 6.96 5.17 -6.32
C ARG A 101 8.27 4.49 -6.76
N LEU A 102 8.67 3.40 -6.11
CA LEU A 102 9.82 2.61 -6.56
C LEU A 102 9.59 1.96 -7.93
N TRP A 103 8.37 1.48 -8.20
CA TRP A 103 8.01 0.91 -9.49
C TRP A 103 8.10 1.95 -10.62
N GLU A 104 7.56 3.15 -10.41
CA GLU A 104 7.64 4.27 -11.36
C GLU A 104 9.10 4.62 -11.66
N HIS A 105 9.96 4.69 -10.64
CA HIS A 105 11.38 4.95 -10.83
C HIS A 105 12.07 3.86 -11.66
N ARG A 106 11.76 2.57 -11.41
CA ARG A 106 12.29 1.46 -12.23
C ARG A 106 11.82 1.52 -13.68
N LYS A 107 10.56 1.88 -13.92
CA LYS A 107 10.03 2.10 -15.27
C LYS A 107 10.75 3.25 -15.99
N ALA A 108 11.04 4.35 -15.28
CA ALA A 108 11.81 5.47 -15.83
C ALA A 108 13.20 5.03 -16.31
N LEU A 109 13.92 4.27 -15.47
CA LEU A 109 15.26 3.77 -15.81
C LEU A 109 15.25 2.82 -17.01
N GLN A 110 14.23 1.95 -17.13
CA GLN A 110 14.10 1.05 -18.27
C GLN A 110 13.79 1.80 -19.57
N ALA A 111 12.97 2.85 -19.51
CA ALA A 111 12.68 3.70 -20.67
C ALA A 111 13.93 4.47 -21.14
N GLU A 112 14.73 5.02 -20.21
CA GLU A 112 16.03 5.65 -20.53
C GLU A 112 16.98 4.65 -21.19
N ALA A 113 17.10 3.43 -20.64
CA ALA A 113 17.96 2.39 -21.20
C ALA A 113 17.52 1.94 -22.59
N ALA A 114 16.21 1.86 -22.84
CA ALA A 114 15.67 1.54 -24.16
C ALA A 114 15.92 2.65 -25.19
N ALA A 115 15.71 3.91 -24.81
CA ALA A 115 16.01 5.07 -25.66
C ALA A 115 17.51 5.16 -26.00
N ALA A 116 18.39 4.93 -25.01
CA ALA A 116 19.83 4.93 -25.20
C ALA A 116 20.31 3.79 -26.13
N LYS A 117 19.65 2.62 -26.11
CA LYS A 117 19.94 1.54 -27.06
C LYS A 117 19.53 1.91 -28.49
N GLN A 118 18.34 2.49 -28.68
CA GLN A 118 17.87 2.93 -29.99
C GLN A 118 18.75 4.04 -30.59
N ALA A 119 19.29 4.93 -29.76
CA ALA A 119 20.22 5.97 -30.19
C ALA A 119 21.61 5.44 -30.60
N LYS A 120 22.02 4.24 -30.15
CA LYS A 120 23.29 3.60 -30.55
C LYS A 120 23.16 2.71 -31.79
N THR A 121 21.94 2.34 -32.17
CA THR A 121 21.66 1.50 -33.36
C THR A 121 21.37 2.35 -34.61
N LYS A 122 21.12 3.65 -34.45
CA LYS A 122 21.10 4.63 -35.54
C LYS A 122 22.49 5.20 -35.77
#